data_AF-A0ABC9KQB1-F1
#
_entry.id   AF-A0ABC9KQB1-F1
#
_cell.length_a   1.000
_cell.length_b   1.000
_cell.length_c   1.000
_cell.angle_alpha   90.00
_cell.angle_beta   90.00
_cell.angle_gamma   90.00
#
_symmetry.space_group_name_H-M   'P 1'
#
loop_
_entity.id
_entity.type
_entity.pdbx_description
1 polymer ?
#
loop_
_entity_poly.entity_id
_entity_poly.type
_entity_poly.pdbx_seq_one_letter_code
_entity_poly.pdbx_strand_id
1 'polypeptide(L)'
;MIEQFFRPDSVEQALELKRRYQDEAVWFAGGSKLNATPTRTDKKIAISLQDLELDWVDWDNGALRIGAMSRLQPLRDARFIPAALREALGFVYSRHVRNQSTIGGETPPGRKSQCCFPSC
;
A
#
# COMPACT_ATOMS: atom_id res chain seq x y z
N MET A 1 6.74 18.81 2.16
CA MET A 1 7.39 18.47 0.87
C MET A 1 8.42 17.41 1.21
N ILE A 2 8.45 16.29 0.48
CA ILE A 2 9.43 15.24 0.76
C ILE A 2 10.82 15.76 0.44
N GLU A 3 11.68 15.80 1.44
CA GLU A 3 13.09 16.22 1.35
C GLU A 3 14.02 15.00 1.24
N GLN A 4 13.63 13.86 1.83
CA GLN A 4 14.41 12.62 1.81
C GLN A 4 13.55 11.43 1.42
N PHE A 5 14.08 10.58 0.56
CA PHE A 5 13.40 9.38 0.04
C PHE A 5 14.28 8.15 0.24
N PHE A 6 13.81 7.20 1.04
CA PHE A 6 14.50 5.94 1.32
C PHE A 6 13.88 4.80 0.52
N ARG A 7 14.74 3.93 -0.02
CA ARG A 7 14.36 2.69 -0.72
C ARG A 7 14.97 1.49 0.01
N PRO A 8 14.32 1.00 1.06
CA PRO A 8 14.79 -0.17 1.76
C PRO A 8 14.68 -1.42 0.89
N ASP A 9 15.62 -2.35 1.08
CA ASP A 9 15.68 -3.66 0.40
C ASP A 9 14.98 -4.78 1.19
N SER A 10 14.61 -4.49 2.45
CA SER A 10 14.06 -5.45 3.39
C SER A 10 13.01 -4.79 4.31
N VAL A 11 12.04 -5.60 4.76
CA VAL A 11 10.98 -5.13 5.66
C VAL A 11 11.57 -4.66 6.98
N GLU A 12 12.61 -5.35 7.46
CA GLU A 12 13.36 -5.04 8.67
C GLU A 12 13.97 -3.64 8.57
N GLN A 13 14.68 -3.34 7.47
CA GLN A 13 15.27 -2.02 7.24
C GLN A 13 14.20 -0.93 7.13
N ALA A 14 13.07 -1.22 6.47
CA ALA A 14 11.95 -0.29 6.38
C ALA A 14 11.38 0.04 7.78
N LEU A 15 11.25 -0.96 8.65
CA LEU A 15 10.80 -0.80 10.04
C LEU A 15 11.82 -0.03 10.89
N GLU A 16 13.11 -0.30 10.73
CA GLU A 16 14.18 0.45 11.40
C GLU A 16 14.16 1.94 11.03
N LEU A 17 14.01 2.25 9.74
CA LEU A 17 13.88 3.64 9.27
C LEU A 17 12.62 4.29 9.85
N LYS A 18 11.49 3.57 9.90
CA LYS A 18 10.26 4.08 10.51
C LYS A 18 10.40 4.31 12.00
N ARG A 19 11.12 3.46 12.73
CA ARG A 19 11.42 3.63 14.15
C ARG A 19 12.36 4.80 14.40
N ARG A 20 13.35 5.01 13.52
CA ARG A 20 14.33 6.10 13.61
C ARG A 20 13.68 7.47 13.39
N TYR A 21 12.83 7.59 12.39
CA TYR A 21 12.26 8.87 11.96
C TYR A 21 10.81 9.10 12.42
N GLN A 22 10.18 8.11 13.06
CA GLN A 22 8.86 8.16 13.69
C GLN A 22 7.83 8.98 12.89
N ASP A 23 7.45 10.15 13.41
CA ASP A 23 6.42 11.01 12.86
C ASP A 23 6.90 11.88 11.69
N GLU A 24 8.20 12.04 11.50
CA GLU A 24 8.75 12.73 10.33
C GLU A 24 8.73 11.88 9.06
N ALA A 25 8.60 10.56 9.22
CA ALA A 25 8.53 9.60 8.12
C ALA A 25 7.11 9.17 7.76
N VAL A 26 6.83 9.09 6.46
CA VAL A 26 5.62 8.52 5.88
C VAL A 26 5.95 7.28 5.07
N TRP A 27 5.06 6.28 5.10
CA TRP A 27 5.13 5.15 4.19
C TRP A 27 4.77 5.59 2.78
N PHE A 28 5.60 5.21 1.82
CA PHE A 28 5.43 5.50 0.41
C PHE A 28 5.14 4.21 -0.34
N ALA A 29 3.87 3.99 -0.67
CA ALA A 29 3.43 2.86 -1.46
C ALA A 29 3.38 3.22 -2.95
N GLY A 30 2.17 3.28 -3.54
CA GLY A 30 1.96 3.57 -4.96
C GLY A 30 2.05 5.04 -5.38
N GLY A 31 2.23 5.97 -4.43
CA GLY A 31 2.37 7.41 -4.71
C GLY A 31 1.12 8.15 -5.22
N SER A 32 0.04 7.44 -5.55
CA SER A 32 -1.18 7.99 -6.18
C SER A 32 -1.94 9.01 -5.32
N LYS A 33 -1.77 8.99 -3.99
CA LYS A 33 -2.40 9.95 -3.06
C LYS A 33 -1.42 10.84 -2.29
N LEU A 34 -0.12 10.55 -2.29
CA LEU A 34 0.86 11.32 -1.50
C LEU A 34 1.08 12.75 -2.03
N ASN A 35 0.89 12.95 -3.33
CA ASN A 35 1.02 14.26 -3.99
C ASN A 35 -0.33 14.90 -4.37
N ALA A 36 -1.45 14.26 -4.05
CA ALA A 36 -2.78 14.75 -4.39
C ALA A 36 -3.39 15.54 -3.22
N THR A 37 -3.91 16.74 -3.48
CA THR A 37 -4.75 17.47 -2.52
C THR A 37 -6.02 16.67 -2.25
N PRO A 38 -6.47 16.46 -0.99
CA PRO A 38 -6.06 17.09 0.26
C PRO A 38 -5.02 16.30 1.09
N THR A 39 -4.52 15.16 0.62
CA THR A 39 -3.59 14.27 1.34
C THR A 39 -2.12 14.68 1.24
N ARG A 40 -1.86 15.96 0.95
CA ARG A 40 -0.49 16.51 0.84
C ARG A 40 0.18 16.42 2.19
N THR A 41 1.15 15.52 2.32
CA THR A 41 1.86 15.32 3.58
C THR A 41 2.78 16.50 3.89
N ASP A 42 2.76 16.93 5.14
CA ASP A 42 3.71 17.84 5.78
C ASP A 42 5.04 17.15 6.13
N LYS A 43 5.05 15.81 6.10
CA LYS A 43 6.21 14.99 6.41
C LYS A 43 7.34 15.21 5.41
N LYS A 44 8.56 15.10 5.91
CA LYS A 44 9.80 15.38 5.18
C LYS A 44 10.46 14.13 4.63
N ILE A 45 10.17 12.97 5.23
CA ILE A 45 10.82 11.72 4.90
C ILE A 45 9.79 10.74 4.34
N ALA A 46 10.09 10.13 3.20
CA ALA A 46 9.31 9.05 2.61
C ALA A 46 10.11 7.75 2.60
N ILE A 47 9.48 6.66 3.03
CA ILE A 47 10.07 5.31 3.02
C ILE A 47 9.30 4.48 2.00
N SER A 48 9.94 4.15 0.89
CA SER A 48 9.38 3.31 -0.18
C SER A 48 9.12 1.89 0.32
N LEU A 49 7.97 1.33 -0.03
CA LEU A 49 7.64 -0.08 0.17
C LEU A 49 7.75 -0.88 -1.14
N GLN A 50 8.14 -0.24 -2.25
CA GLN A 50 8.07 -0.81 -3.59
C GLN A 50 8.99 -2.01 -3.80
N ASP A 51 10.16 -2.00 -3.16
CA ASP A 51 11.20 -3.01 -3.37
C ASP A 51 11.13 -4.14 -2.32
N LEU A 52 10.06 -4.20 -1.52
CA LEU A 52 9.87 -5.15 -0.41
C LEU A 52 9.08 -6.42 -0.78
N GLU A 53 8.82 -6.64 -2.07
CA GLU A 53 8.10 -7.83 -2.59
C GLU A 53 6.73 -8.07 -1.91
N LEU A 54 6.03 -7.00 -1.53
CA LEU A 54 4.72 -7.05 -0.87
C LEU A 54 3.53 -7.07 -1.86
N ASP A 55 3.75 -7.48 -3.11
CA ASP A 55 2.77 -7.48 -4.21
C ASP A 55 2.23 -8.88 -4.55
N TRP A 56 2.07 -9.71 -3.52
CA TRP A 56 1.55 -11.07 -3.63
C TRP A 56 0.04 -11.14 -3.36
N VAL A 57 -0.60 -12.17 -3.90
CA VAL A 57 -2.00 -12.53 -3.59
C VAL A 57 -2.08 -14.03 -3.44
N ASP A 58 -2.64 -14.50 -2.32
CA ASP A 58 -2.67 -15.92 -1.98
C ASP A 58 -3.98 -16.31 -1.30
N TRP A 59 -4.34 -17.59 -1.40
CA TRP A 59 -5.48 -18.18 -0.71
C TRP A 59 -4.98 -19.12 0.37
N ASP A 60 -5.30 -18.80 1.62
CA ASP A 60 -4.86 -19.56 2.78
C ASP A 60 -6.08 -19.85 3.67
N ASN A 61 -6.39 -21.14 3.87
CA ASN A 61 -7.49 -21.60 4.72
C ASN A 61 -8.86 -20.94 4.42
N GLY A 62 -9.15 -20.67 3.14
CA GLY A 62 -10.39 -20.02 2.73
C GLY A 62 -10.43 -18.51 2.95
N ALA A 63 -9.32 -17.91 3.40
CA ALA A 63 -9.12 -16.47 3.45
C ALA A 63 -8.24 -16.01 2.28
N LEU A 64 -8.66 -14.93 1.62
CA LEU A 64 -7.85 -14.26 0.60
C LEU A 64 -6.85 -13.34 1.31
N ARG A 65 -5.56 -13.64 1.17
CA ARG A 65 -4.46 -12.84 1.68
C ARG A 65 -3.90 -11.98 0.54
N ILE A 66 -3.76 -10.68 0.77
CA ILE A 66 -3.33 -9.71 -0.25
C ILE A 66 -2.20 -8.89 0.34
N GLY A 67 -1.06 -8.86 -0.33
CA GLY A 67 0.06 -8.01 0.02
C GLY A 67 -0.27 -6.53 -0.15
N ALA A 68 0.19 -5.69 0.78
CA ALA A 68 -0.14 -4.28 0.84
C ALA A 68 0.25 -3.48 -0.42
N MET A 69 1.26 -3.94 -1.17
CA MET A 69 1.74 -3.32 -2.42
C MET A 69 1.05 -3.86 -3.67
N SER A 70 0.06 -4.76 -3.53
CA SER A 70 -0.76 -5.23 -4.64
C SER A 70 -1.49 -4.08 -5.31
N ARG A 71 -1.26 -3.90 -6.62
CA ARG A 71 -1.87 -2.85 -7.42
C ARG A 71 -3.34 -3.17 -7.71
N LEU A 72 -4.20 -2.14 -7.74
CA LEU A 72 -5.65 -2.34 -7.88
C LEU A 72 -6.04 -2.94 -9.24
N GLN A 73 -5.35 -2.56 -10.33
CA GLN A 73 -5.70 -3.04 -11.66
C GLN A 73 -5.36 -4.53 -11.87
N PRO A 74 -4.13 -5.03 -11.57
CA PRO A 74 -3.85 -6.47 -11.59
C PRO A 74 -4.79 -7.27 -10.68
N LEU A 75 -5.10 -6.75 -9.49
CA LEU A 75 -6.03 -7.40 -8.57
C LEU A 75 -7.44 -7.50 -9.16
N ARG A 76 -7.93 -6.45 -9.81
CA ARG A 76 -9.24 -6.43 -10.48
C ARG A 76 -9.31 -7.38 -11.68
N ASP A 77 -8.20 -7.55 -12.40
CA ASP A 77 -8.10 -8.43 -13.57
C ASP A 77 -7.92 -9.91 -13.18
N ALA A 78 -7.58 -10.19 -11.91
CA ALA A 78 -7.45 -11.54 -11.39
C ALA A 78 -8.79 -12.27 -11.37
N ARG A 79 -8.81 -13.51 -11.87
CA ARG A 79 -10.04 -14.33 -11.92
C ARG A 79 -10.46 -14.90 -10.57
N PHE A 80 -9.49 -15.06 -9.66
CA PHE A 80 -9.65 -15.73 -8.37
C PHE A 80 -10.04 -14.78 -7.22
N ILE A 81 -10.30 -13.50 -7.50
CA ILE A 81 -10.77 -12.57 -6.47
C ILE A 81 -12.31 -12.58 -6.36
N PRO A 82 -12.87 -12.46 -5.13
CA PRO A 82 -14.30 -12.36 -4.90
C PRO A 82 -14.95 -11.23 -5.70
N ALA A 83 -16.19 -11.46 -6.16
CA ALA A 83 -16.94 -10.47 -6.96
C ALA A 83 -17.08 -9.13 -6.23
N ALA A 84 -17.38 -9.14 -4.93
CA ALA A 84 -17.49 -7.93 -4.12
C ALA A 84 -16.21 -7.08 -4.12
N LEU A 85 -15.03 -7.72 -4.05
CA LEU A 85 -13.75 -6.99 -4.12
C LEU A 85 -13.53 -6.41 -5.52
N ARG A 86 -13.86 -7.17 -6.58
CA ARG A 86 -13.74 -6.71 -7.97
C ARG A 86 -14.60 -5.47 -8.25
N GLU A 87 -15.82 -5.46 -7.72
CA GLU A 87 -16.73 -4.32 -7.80
C GLU A 87 -16.20 -3.13 -7.01
N ALA A 88 -15.69 -3.34 -5.80
CA ALA A 88 -15.09 -2.30 -4.98
C ALA A 88 -13.90 -1.60 -5.68
N LEU A 89 -13.04 -2.37 -6.36
CA LEU A 89 -11.94 -1.85 -7.17
C LEU A 89 -12.45 -1.08 -8.42
N GLY A 90 -13.71 -1.30 -8.81
CA GLY A 90 -14.39 -0.58 -9.88
C GLY A 90 -14.68 0.88 -9.58
N PHE A 91 -14.81 1.27 -8.30
CA PHE A 91 -15.05 2.66 -7.90
C PHE A 91 -13.88 3.60 -8.24
N VAL A 92 -12.66 3.07 -8.36
CA VAL A 92 -11.52 3.82 -8.90
C VAL A 92 -11.61 3.81 -10.42
N TYR A 93 -12.26 4.83 -10.99
CA TYR A 93 -12.63 4.86 -12.41
C TYR A 93 -11.42 4.86 -13.35
N SER A 94 -10.38 5.65 -13.06
CA SER A 94 -9.20 5.78 -13.92
C SER A 94 -8.30 4.55 -13.84
N ARG A 95 -8.04 3.92 -15.00
CA ARG A 95 -7.07 2.81 -15.12
C ARG A 95 -5.66 3.24 -14.71
N HIS A 96 -5.26 4.47 -15.03
CA HIS A 96 -3.94 5.00 -14.65
C HIS A 96 -3.80 5.08 -13.13
N VAL A 97 -4.83 5.59 -12.45
CA VAL A 97 -4.86 5.65 -10.98
C VAL A 97 -4.84 4.25 -10.38
N ARG A 98 -5.60 3.29 -10.92
CA ARG A 98 -5.56 1.89 -10.44
C ARG A 98 -4.23 1.18 -10.66
N ASN A 99 -3.48 1.55 -11.69
CA ASN A 99 -2.14 1.02 -11.95
C ASN A 99 -1.10 1.57 -10.96
N GLN A 100 -1.33 2.77 -10.41
CA GLN A 100 -0.46 3.39 -9.42
C GLN A 100 -0.89 3.06 -7.99
N SER A 101 -2.19 3.05 -7.70
CA SER A 101 -2.73 2.75 -6.37
C SER A 101 -2.48 1.30 -5.96
N THR A 102 -2.22 1.14 -4.66
CA THR A 102 -2.02 -0.14 -3.98
C THR A 102 -3.13 -0.35 -2.97
N ILE A 103 -3.47 -1.60 -2.67
CA ILE A 103 -4.55 -1.92 -1.71
C ILE A 103 -4.25 -1.35 -0.31
N GLY A 104 -2.97 -1.39 0.11
CA GLY A 104 -2.51 -0.81 1.38
C GLY A 104 -2.58 0.71 1.40
N GLY A 105 -2.33 1.37 0.27
CA GLY A 105 -2.45 2.83 0.15
C GLY A 105 -3.89 3.35 0.10
N GLU A 106 -4.86 2.52 -0.33
CA GLU A 106 -6.29 2.85 -0.30
C GLU A 106 -6.93 2.61 1.08
N THR A 107 -6.31 1.79 1.92
CA THR A 107 -6.83 1.47 3.26
C THR A 107 -6.45 2.59 4.26
N PRO A 108 -7.44 3.23 4.91
CA PRO A 108 -7.14 4.29 5.87
C PRO A 108 -6.34 3.77 7.08
N PRO A 109 -5.29 4.48 7.53
CA PRO A 109 -4.65 4.15 8.79
C PRO A 109 -5.67 4.35 9.93
N GLY A 110 -6.14 3.26 10.52
CA GLY A 110 -7.07 3.28 11.67
C GLY A 110 -8.33 2.43 11.54
N ARG A 111 -8.69 1.93 10.35
CA ARG A 111 -9.72 0.87 10.26
C ARG A 111 -9.06 -0.49 10.47
N LYS A 112 -9.41 -1.16 11.56
CA LYS A 112 -9.09 -2.57 11.86
C LYS A 112 -9.79 -3.50 10.86
N SER A 113 -9.46 -3.38 9.59
CA SER A 113 -9.65 -4.45 8.62
C SER A 113 -8.37 -5.28 8.73
N GLN A 114 -8.48 -6.61 8.90
CA GLN A 114 -7.35 -7.54 8.98
C GLN A 114 -6.48 -7.45 7.70
N CYS A 115 -5.63 -6.44 7.62
CA CYS A 115 -4.41 -6.46 6.83
C CYS A 115 -3.34 -6.91 7.80
N CYS A 116 -3.06 -8.21 7.81
CA CYS A 116 -1.93 -8.76 8.53
C CYS A 116 -0.65 -8.22 7.90
N PHE A 117 -0.16 -7.09 8.41
CA PHE A 117 1.27 -6.91 8.53
C PHE A 117 1.79 -8.01 9.48
N PRO A 118 2.98 -8.58 9.23
CA PRO A 118 3.52 -9.66 10.05
C PRO A 118 4.04 -9.08 11.37
N SER A 119 3.12 -8.71 12.27
CA SER A 119 3.33 -8.54 13.71
C SER A 119 2.10 -7.84 14.30
N CYS A 120 1.06 -8.61 14.60
CA CYS A 120 0.18 -8.36 15.73
C CYS A 120 -0.01 -9.71 16.42
#